data_AF-C4GGZ5-F1
#
_entry.id   AF-C4GGZ5-F1
#
_cell.length_a   1.000
_cell.length_b   1.000
_cell.length_c   1.000
_cell.angle_alpha   90.00
_cell.angle_beta   90.00
_cell.angle_gamma   90.00
#
_symmetry.space_group_name_H-M   'P 1'
#
loop_
_entity.id
_entity.type
_entity.pdbx_description
1 polymer ?
#
loop_
_entity_poly.entity_id
_entity_poly.type
_entity_poly.pdbx_seq_one_letter_code
_entity_poly.pdbx_strand_id
1 'polypeptide(L)'
;MDTTYFERSFGIMVLMDSISGKALSVSEVKYETNELYFTAIGSLKAKGIKIQSIVCDGRRGLAQIFADIPVQLCQFHQVKTIARYLTRNPKTEAGKTLWRLALTLKNSKQSDFERNLQTWFEQYQSYLNERTFNPETGKSHYTHKNIRSAYFSLKRNLDDLFVFERYPDLNLPNTTNLLDGTFSDMKRLLACHHGMRKGNKIRFIQDYFSVKNS
;
A
#
# COMPACT_ATOMS: atom_id res chain seq x y z
N MET A 1 5.48 -5.82 4.72
CA MET A 1 5.35 -5.01 5.95
C MET A 1 4.16 -4.09 5.78
N ASP A 2 3.35 -3.94 6.82
CA ASP A 2 2.13 -3.14 6.78
C ASP A 2 1.71 -2.78 8.23
N THR A 3 0.85 -1.79 8.36
CA THR A 3 0.33 -1.31 9.65
C THR A 3 -1.19 -1.44 9.69
N THR A 4 -1.70 -2.05 10.75
CA THR A 4 -3.14 -2.15 10.97
C THR A 4 -3.58 -1.32 12.18
N TYR A 5 -4.62 -0.51 11.99
CA TYR A 5 -5.13 0.39 13.03
C TYR A 5 -6.34 -0.19 13.77
N PHE A 6 -6.41 0.13 15.07
CA PHE A 6 -7.48 -0.21 15.98
C PHE A 6 -8.11 1.09 16.51
N GLU A 7 -9.35 1.34 16.09
CA GLU A 7 -10.07 2.59 16.41
C GLU A 7 -9.22 3.82 16.02
N ARG A 8 -9.35 4.94 16.74
CA ARG A 8 -8.49 6.13 16.59
C ARG A 8 -7.39 6.20 17.65
N SER A 9 -7.03 5.05 18.25
CA SER A 9 -6.20 5.02 19.47
C SER A 9 -4.76 4.56 19.21
N PHE A 10 -4.55 3.47 18.47
CA PHE A 10 -3.23 2.94 18.14
C PHE A 10 -3.24 2.06 16.88
N GLY A 11 -2.06 1.80 16.33
CA GLY A 11 -1.82 0.83 15.27
C GLY A 11 -0.75 -0.19 15.67
N ILE A 12 -0.70 -1.29 14.93
CA ILE A 12 0.34 -2.31 15.05
C ILE A 12 1.02 -2.44 13.70
N MET A 13 2.32 -2.17 13.66
CA MET A 13 3.18 -2.37 12.51
C MET A 13 3.78 -3.78 12.58
N VAL A 14 3.64 -4.53 11.49
CA VAL A 14 4.15 -5.90 11.40
C VAL A 14 5.08 -6.05 10.19
N LEU A 15 6.27 -6.57 10.46
CA LEU A 15 7.21 -7.05 9.46
C LEU A 15 7.16 -8.57 9.50
N MET A 16 6.86 -9.19 8.37
CA MET A 16 6.68 -10.63 8.24
C MET A 16 7.64 -11.15 7.19
N ASP A 17 8.23 -12.31 7.46
CA ASP A 17 8.97 -13.07 6.47
C ASP A 17 7.97 -13.68 5.47
N SER A 18 8.12 -13.35 4.19
CA SER A 18 7.24 -13.85 3.13
C SER A 18 7.39 -15.34 2.88
N ILE A 19 8.52 -15.96 3.25
CA ILE A 19 8.80 -17.38 3.03
C ILE A 19 8.19 -18.21 4.16
N SER A 20 8.56 -17.92 5.42
CA SER A 20 8.07 -18.70 6.56
C SER A 20 6.71 -18.25 7.10
N GLY A 21 6.22 -17.08 6.70
CA GLY A 21 5.02 -16.45 7.24
C GLY A 21 5.14 -16.00 8.70
N LYS A 22 6.35 -16.02 9.27
CA LYS A 22 6.59 -15.62 10.66
C LYS A 22 6.72 -14.11 10.79
N ALA A 23 6.16 -13.56 11.86
CA ALA A 23 6.41 -12.17 12.21
C ALA A 23 7.85 -12.00 12.70
N LEU A 24 8.61 -11.14 12.03
CA LEU A 24 9.98 -10.76 12.41
C LEU A 24 9.99 -9.58 13.39
N SER A 25 8.97 -8.72 13.31
CA SER A 25 8.76 -7.60 14.22
C SER A 25 7.28 -7.28 14.35
N VAL A 26 6.84 -6.99 15.57
CA VAL A 26 5.49 -6.55 15.91
C VAL A 26 5.62 -5.38 16.87
N SER A 27 5.18 -4.19 16.46
CA SER A 27 5.40 -2.97 17.25
C SER A 27 4.16 -2.11 17.28
N GLU A 28 3.86 -1.56 18.46
CA GLU A 28 2.82 -0.55 18.61
C GLU A 28 3.30 0.78 18.00
N VAL A 29 2.43 1.40 17.21
CA VAL A 29 2.67 2.70 16.60
C VAL A 29 1.47 3.62 16.84
N LYS A 30 1.71 4.89 17.14
CA LYS A 30 0.63 5.89 17.23
C LYS A 30 0.25 6.40 15.84
N TYR A 31 1.27 6.72 15.07
CA TYR A 31 1.19 7.10 13.67
C TYR A 31 2.30 6.37 12.95
N GLU A 32 1.97 5.82 11.79
CA GLU A 32 2.97 5.24 10.91
C GLU A 32 3.85 6.36 10.33
N THR A 33 5.17 6.16 10.33
CA THR A 33 6.18 7.07 9.78
C THR A 33 7.26 6.30 9.03
N ASN A 34 7.98 6.96 8.13
CA ASN A 34 9.05 6.30 7.36
C ASN A 34 10.23 5.92 8.29
N GLU A 35 10.46 6.71 9.33
CA GLU A 35 11.48 6.48 10.35
C GLU A 35 11.21 5.19 11.14
N LEU A 36 9.94 4.86 11.40
CA LEU A 36 9.57 3.62 12.07
C LEU A 36 9.95 2.40 11.24
N TYR A 37 9.67 2.43 9.93
CA TYR A 37 10.07 1.38 9.01
C TYR A 37 11.60 1.26 8.91
N PHE A 38 12.30 2.39 8.79
CA PHE A 38 13.75 2.41 8.74
C PHE A 38 14.37 1.77 10.00
N THR A 39 13.88 2.15 11.17
CA THR A 39 14.34 1.62 12.46
C THR A 39 14.04 0.14 12.60
N ALA A 40 12.86 -0.32 12.19
CA ALA A 40 12.47 -1.72 12.24
C ALA A 40 13.36 -2.58 11.32
N ILE A 41 13.58 -2.15 10.08
CA ILE A 41 14.48 -2.84 9.14
C ILE A 41 15.93 -2.83 9.63
N GLY A 42 16.42 -1.70 10.14
CA GLY A 42 17.75 -1.59 10.74
C GLY A 42 17.94 -2.55 11.92
N SER A 43 16.91 -2.72 12.76
CA SER A 43 16.93 -3.66 13.88
C SER A 43 16.99 -5.12 13.41
N LEU A 44 16.34 -5.46 12.28
CA LEU A 44 16.45 -6.80 11.68
C LEU A 44 17.85 -7.03 11.10
N LYS A 45 18.40 -6.05 10.37
CA LYS A 45 19.78 -6.10 9.86
C LYS A 45 20.79 -6.30 10.99
N ALA A 46 20.64 -5.58 12.11
CA ALA A 46 21.50 -5.70 13.29
C ALA A 46 21.45 -7.09 13.95
N LYS A 47 20.33 -7.82 13.81
CA LYS A 47 20.18 -9.21 14.25
C LYS A 47 20.79 -10.23 13.26
N GLY A 48 21.48 -9.77 12.22
CA GLY A 48 22.08 -10.62 11.19
C GLY A 48 21.09 -11.10 10.13
N ILE A 49 19.86 -10.58 10.09
CA ILE A 49 18.87 -10.96 9.08
C ILE A 49 19.20 -10.23 7.78
N LYS A 50 19.51 -10.99 6.73
CA LYS A 50 19.73 -10.46 5.39
C LYS A 50 18.38 -10.19 4.71
N ILE A 51 18.04 -8.90 4.56
CA ILE A 51 16.84 -8.47 3.83
C ILE A 51 17.14 -8.49 2.33
N GLN A 52 16.51 -9.40 1.60
CA GLN A 52 16.68 -9.52 0.14
C GLN A 52 15.78 -8.55 -0.64
N SER A 53 14.60 -8.26 -0.11
CA SER A 53 13.60 -7.39 -0.72
C SER A 53 12.52 -7.02 0.28
N ILE A 54 11.76 -5.98 0.00
CA ILE A 54 10.66 -5.50 0.83
C ILE A 54 9.40 -5.37 -0.01
N VAL A 55 8.28 -5.89 0.48
CA VAL A 55 6.94 -5.55 -0.05
C VAL A 55 6.21 -4.73 1.00
N CYS A 56 5.74 -3.54 0.64
CA CYS A 56 5.08 -2.62 1.57
C CYS A 56 3.80 -2.01 1.00
N ASP A 57 3.06 -1.33 1.88
CA ASP A 57 1.97 -0.48 1.47
C ASP A 57 2.47 0.76 0.69
N GLY A 58 1.57 1.44 0.00
CA GLY A 58 1.86 2.58 -0.90
C GLY A 58 2.35 3.86 -0.22
N ARG A 59 3.07 3.76 0.91
CA ARG A 59 3.51 4.90 1.70
C ARG A 59 4.54 5.73 0.94
N ARG A 60 4.25 7.01 0.78
CA ARG A 60 5.11 7.95 0.04
C ARG A 60 6.48 8.05 0.69
N GLY A 61 7.55 7.95 -0.11
CA GLY A 61 8.92 8.10 0.37
C GLY A 61 9.54 6.80 0.91
N LEU A 62 8.75 5.73 1.08
CA LEU A 62 9.20 4.50 1.73
C LEU A 62 10.16 3.69 0.85
N ALA A 63 9.95 3.64 -0.46
CA ALA A 63 10.88 2.98 -1.38
C ALA A 63 12.22 3.71 -1.44
N GLN A 64 12.20 5.05 -1.39
CA GLN A 64 13.39 5.90 -1.54
C GLN A 64 14.37 5.78 -0.37
N ILE A 65 13.90 5.43 0.84
CA ILE A 65 14.77 5.28 2.01
C ILE A 65 15.53 3.94 2.04
N PHE A 66 15.21 2.99 1.16
CA PHE A 66 15.87 1.68 1.06
C PHE A 66 16.47 1.48 -0.33
N ALA A 67 17.29 2.42 -0.80
CA ALA A 67 17.87 2.38 -2.14
C ALA A 67 18.74 1.14 -2.42
N ASP A 68 19.25 0.48 -1.38
CA ASP A 68 20.05 -0.75 -1.44
C ASP A 68 19.22 -2.04 -1.53
N ILE A 69 17.90 -1.95 -1.34
CA ILE A 69 17.00 -3.10 -1.28
C ILE A 69 15.89 -2.93 -2.31
N PRO A 70 15.59 -3.95 -3.14
CA PRO A 70 14.39 -3.95 -3.97
C PRO A 70 13.12 -3.76 -3.12
N VAL A 71 12.43 -2.63 -3.29
CA VAL A 71 11.16 -2.32 -2.62
C VAL A 71 10.02 -2.37 -3.62
N GLN A 72 9.04 -3.22 -3.34
CA GLN A 72 7.80 -3.34 -4.09
C GLN A 72 6.63 -2.73 -3.33
N LEU A 73 5.87 -1.87 -4.01
CA LEU A 73 4.55 -1.45 -3.55
C LEU A 73 3.52 -2.52 -3.85
N CYS A 74 2.72 -2.85 -2.84
CA CYS A 74 1.64 -3.82 -2.96
C CYS A 74 0.57 -3.32 -3.95
N GLN A 75 0.35 -4.07 -5.03
CA GLN A 75 -0.60 -3.71 -6.08
C GLN A 75 -2.04 -3.66 -5.56
N PHE A 76 -2.39 -4.49 -4.56
CA PHE A 76 -3.70 -4.43 -3.90
C PHE A 76 -3.93 -3.10 -3.16
N HIS A 77 -2.92 -2.62 -2.44
CA HIS A 77 -2.97 -1.33 -1.76
C HIS A 77 -2.98 -0.15 -2.74
N GLN A 78 -2.30 -0.29 -3.89
CA GLN A 78 -2.42 0.66 -4.98
C GLN A 78 -3.86 0.72 -5.51
N VAL A 79 -4.49 -0.41 -5.80
CA VAL A 79 -5.90 -0.47 -6.26
C VAL A 79 -6.86 0.12 -5.21
N LYS A 80 -6.66 -0.17 -3.91
CA LYS A 80 -7.41 0.49 -2.82
C LYS A 80 -7.24 2.01 -2.86
N THR A 81 -6.03 2.51 -3.10
CA THR A 81 -5.75 3.95 -3.22
C THR A 81 -6.50 4.56 -4.41
N ILE A 82 -6.52 3.89 -5.56
CA ILE A 82 -7.30 4.34 -6.72
C ILE A 82 -8.80 4.33 -6.43
N ALA A 83 -9.30 3.31 -5.74
CA ALA A 83 -10.70 3.24 -5.32
C ALA A 83 -11.09 4.40 -4.38
N ARG A 84 -10.18 4.91 -3.54
CA ARG A 84 -10.46 6.10 -2.69
C ARG A 84 -10.64 7.36 -3.53
N TYR A 85 -9.89 7.51 -4.61
CA TYR A 85 -10.01 8.66 -5.51
C TYR A 85 -11.23 8.56 -6.43
N LEU A 86 -11.43 7.40 -7.07
CA LEU A 86 -12.44 7.24 -8.12
C LEU A 86 -13.78 6.71 -7.61
N THR A 87 -13.81 6.11 -6.42
CA THR A 87 -14.84 5.16 -5.95
C THR A 87 -14.84 3.86 -6.76
N ARG A 88 -15.60 2.84 -6.29
CA ARG A 88 -15.80 1.58 -7.02
C ARG A 88 -16.79 1.70 -8.19
N ASN A 89 -17.55 2.79 -8.25
CA ASN A 89 -18.51 3.05 -9.33
C ASN A 89 -18.41 4.51 -9.81
N PRO A 90 -17.33 4.86 -10.53
CA PRO A 90 -17.13 6.22 -11.04
C PRO A 90 -18.24 6.57 -12.04
N LYS A 91 -18.71 7.82 -12.00
CA LYS A 91 -19.83 8.26 -12.86
C LYS A 91 -19.38 8.71 -14.25
N THR A 92 -18.19 9.29 -14.36
CA THR A 92 -17.65 9.84 -15.61
C THR A 92 -16.96 8.75 -16.42
N GLU A 93 -16.98 8.84 -17.75
CA GLU A 93 -16.30 7.85 -18.60
C GLU A 93 -14.79 7.78 -18.33
N ALA A 94 -14.13 8.93 -18.15
CA ALA A 94 -12.73 8.99 -17.74
C ALA A 94 -12.47 8.21 -16.43
N GLY A 95 -13.33 8.39 -15.43
CA GLY A 95 -13.22 7.66 -14.16
C GLY A 95 -13.47 6.16 -14.34
N LYS A 96 -14.47 5.75 -15.13
CA LYS A 96 -14.80 4.35 -15.37
C LYS A 96 -13.67 3.62 -16.10
N THR A 97 -13.12 4.22 -17.16
CA THR A 97 -12.03 3.62 -17.94
C THR A 97 -10.75 3.53 -17.12
N LEU A 98 -10.41 4.55 -16.32
CA LEU A 98 -9.26 4.50 -15.42
C LEU A 98 -9.43 3.44 -14.33
N TRP A 99 -10.64 3.30 -13.78
CA TRP A 99 -10.94 2.26 -12.79
C TRP A 99 -10.80 0.86 -13.38
N ARG A 100 -11.33 0.62 -14.57
CA ARG A 100 -11.16 -0.66 -15.28
C ARG A 100 -9.68 -0.98 -15.52
N LEU A 101 -8.90 0.01 -15.95
CA LEU A 101 -7.45 -0.15 -16.11
C LEU A 101 -6.78 -0.50 -14.78
N ALA A 102 -7.09 0.19 -13.69
CA ALA A 102 -6.51 -0.11 -12.38
C ALA A 102 -6.79 -1.55 -11.92
N LEU A 103 -7.94 -2.13 -12.28
CA LEU A 103 -8.28 -3.52 -11.95
C LEU A 103 -7.44 -4.55 -12.72
N THR A 104 -6.84 -4.20 -13.86
CA THR A 104 -5.96 -5.12 -14.62
C THR A 104 -4.55 -5.19 -14.05
N LEU A 105 -4.17 -4.28 -13.13
CA LEU A 105 -2.81 -4.12 -12.60
C LEU A 105 -2.19 -5.45 -12.17
N LYS A 106 -2.93 -6.28 -11.43
CA LYS A 106 -2.47 -7.56 -10.88
C LYS A 106 -2.12 -8.64 -11.92
N ASN A 107 -2.64 -8.50 -13.13
CA ASN A 107 -2.55 -9.50 -14.20
C ASN A 107 -1.84 -8.94 -15.45
N SER A 108 -1.28 -7.73 -15.37
CA SER A 108 -0.61 -7.08 -16.49
C SER A 108 0.90 -7.24 -16.36
N LYS A 109 1.62 -7.15 -17.48
CA LYS A 109 3.05 -6.85 -17.47
C LYS A 109 3.28 -5.36 -17.25
N GLN A 110 4.45 -4.95 -16.73
CA GLN A 110 4.78 -3.53 -16.54
C GLN A 110 4.58 -2.73 -17.83
N SER A 111 5.17 -3.19 -18.94
CA SER A 111 5.15 -2.50 -20.23
C SER A 111 3.75 -2.36 -20.83
N ASP A 112 2.92 -3.38 -20.67
CA ASP A 112 1.52 -3.35 -21.14
C ASP A 112 0.67 -2.39 -20.31
N PHE A 113 0.84 -2.42 -18.99
CA PHE A 113 0.13 -1.52 -18.09
C PHE A 113 0.53 -0.07 -18.32
N GLU A 114 1.83 0.21 -18.47
CA GLU A 114 2.37 1.53 -18.76
C GLU A 114 1.81 2.10 -20.05
N ARG A 115 1.86 1.31 -21.14
CA ARG A 115 1.32 1.71 -22.44
C ARG A 115 -0.17 2.05 -22.34
N ASN A 116 -0.96 1.18 -21.73
CA ASN A 116 -2.40 1.40 -21.57
C ASN A 116 -2.70 2.63 -20.69
N LEU A 117 -1.89 2.87 -19.65
CA LEU A 117 -2.01 4.05 -18.79
C LEU A 117 -1.65 5.34 -19.53
N GLN A 118 -0.64 5.29 -20.39
CA GLN A 118 -0.24 6.41 -21.25
C GLN A 118 -1.31 6.71 -22.31
N THR A 119 -1.83 5.70 -23.01
CA THR A 119 -2.95 5.85 -23.96
C THR A 119 -4.18 6.47 -23.29
N TRP A 120 -4.51 6.01 -22.07
CA TRP A 120 -5.61 6.60 -21.30
C TRP A 120 -5.35 8.09 -20.99
N PHE A 121 -4.13 8.46 -20.63
CA PHE A 121 -3.78 9.85 -20.35
C PHE A 121 -3.96 10.74 -21.58
N GLU A 122 -3.46 10.30 -22.73
CA GLU A 122 -3.57 11.03 -23.99
C GLU A 122 -5.03 11.27 -24.38
N GLN A 123 -5.89 10.27 -24.20
CA GLN A 123 -7.32 10.38 -24.47
C GLN A 123 -8.02 11.42 -23.59
N TYR A 124 -7.65 11.53 -22.31
CA TYR A 124 -8.33 12.39 -21.33
C TYR A 124 -7.50 13.59 -20.87
N GLN A 125 -6.39 13.91 -21.54
CA GLN A 125 -5.47 14.96 -21.10
C GLN A 125 -6.15 16.34 -21.02
N SER A 126 -6.93 16.69 -22.04
CA SER A 126 -7.70 17.95 -22.09
C SER A 126 -8.67 18.02 -20.91
N TYR A 127 -9.45 16.96 -20.72
CA TYR A 127 -10.37 16.80 -19.60
C TYR A 127 -9.66 16.98 -18.25
N LEU A 128 -8.53 16.30 -18.02
CA LEU A 128 -7.75 16.41 -16.77
C LEU A 128 -7.16 17.80 -16.50
N ASN A 129 -7.02 18.62 -17.53
CA ASN A 129 -6.47 19.98 -17.45
C ASN A 129 -7.56 21.06 -17.34
N GLU A 130 -8.84 20.70 -17.42
CA GLU A 130 -9.95 21.62 -17.15
C GLU A 130 -9.79 22.25 -15.75
N ARG A 131 -10.04 23.56 -15.69
CA ARG A 131 -9.93 24.36 -14.47
C ARG A 131 -11.24 25.05 -14.16
N THR A 132 -11.66 24.98 -12.91
CA THR A 132 -12.74 25.79 -12.35
C THR A 132 -12.14 27.02 -11.69
N PHE A 133 -12.63 28.20 -12.08
CA PHE A 133 -12.27 29.48 -11.48
C PHE A 133 -13.26 29.83 -10.37
N ASN A 134 -12.74 30.28 -9.22
CA ASN A 134 -13.56 30.83 -8.15
C ASN A 134 -13.51 32.37 -8.24
N PRO A 135 -14.63 33.04 -8.59
CA PRO A 135 -14.66 34.49 -8.80
C PRO A 135 -14.47 35.31 -7.52
N GLU A 136 -14.84 34.77 -6.35
CA GLU A 136 -14.73 35.48 -5.06
C GLU A 136 -13.27 35.53 -4.56
N THR A 137 -12.51 34.46 -4.80
CA THR A 137 -11.13 34.31 -4.31
C THR A 137 -10.08 34.60 -5.38
N GLY A 138 -10.49 34.72 -6.65
CA GLY A 138 -9.58 34.85 -7.80
C GLY A 138 -8.73 33.60 -8.09
N LYS A 139 -8.97 32.48 -7.40
CA LYS A 139 -8.15 31.25 -7.51
C LYS A 139 -8.79 30.26 -8.47
N SER A 140 -7.97 29.60 -9.28
CA SER A 140 -8.40 28.47 -10.10
C SER A 140 -7.90 27.13 -9.55
N HIS A 141 -8.67 26.07 -9.78
CA HIS A 141 -8.27 24.71 -9.41
C HIS A 141 -8.66 23.72 -10.51
N TYR A 142 -7.95 22.60 -10.61
CA TYR A 142 -8.34 21.52 -11.54
C TYR A 142 -9.75 21.02 -11.20
N THR A 143 -10.62 20.93 -12.19
CA THR A 143 -12.00 20.44 -12.01
C THR A 143 -12.00 18.98 -11.54
N HIS A 144 -11.14 18.15 -12.13
CA HIS A 144 -11.13 16.70 -11.92
C HIS A 144 -10.00 16.22 -11.00
N LYS A 145 -9.81 16.87 -9.84
CA LYS A 145 -8.69 16.61 -8.90
C LYS A 145 -8.51 15.15 -8.55
N ASN A 146 -9.61 14.43 -8.31
CA ASN A 146 -9.56 13.04 -7.87
C ASN A 146 -9.09 12.10 -8.98
N ILE A 147 -9.63 12.25 -10.20
CA ILE A 147 -9.20 11.44 -11.36
C ILE A 147 -7.74 11.74 -11.68
N ARG A 148 -7.35 13.02 -11.63
CA ARG A 148 -5.96 13.43 -11.80
C ARG A 148 -5.05 12.78 -10.74
N SER A 149 -5.45 12.81 -9.47
CA SER A 149 -4.69 12.19 -8.38
C SER A 149 -4.57 10.67 -8.53
N ALA A 150 -5.63 10.00 -8.98
CA ALA A 150 -5.61 8.57 -9.27
C ALA A 150 -4.58 8.24 -10.36
N TYR A 151 -4.65 8.94 -11.49
CA TYR A 151 -3.70 8.76 -12.60
C TYR A 151 -2.25 8.97 -12.15
N PHE A 152 -1.95 10.11 -11.53
CA PHE A 152 -0.59 10.41 -11.08
C PHE A 152 -0.12 9.52 -9.93
N SER A 153 -1.03 8.89 -9.19
CA SER A 153 -0.67 7.85 -8.22
C SER A 153 -0.15 6.60 -8.93
N LEU A 154 -0.84 6.12 -9.97
CA LEU A 154 -0.36 4.98 -10.77
C LEU A 154 0.96 5.32 -11.47
N LYS A 155 1.02 6.47 -12.14
CA LYS A 155 2.20 6.88 -12.92
C LYS A 155 3.47 6.98 -12.07
N ARG A 156 3.38 7.63 -10.90
CA ARG A 156 4.56 7.83 -10.03
C ARG A 156 5.05 6.54 -9.37
N ASN A 157 4.16 5.58 -9.17
CA ASN A 157 4.46 4.34 -8.47
C ASN A 157 4.79 3.20 -9.43
N LEU A 158 4.76 3.42 -10.75
CA LEU A 158 4.84 2.37 -11.76
C LEU A 158 6.07 1.47 -11.57
N ASP A 159 7.24 2.07 -11.39
CA ASP A 159 8.48 1.31 -11.21
C ASP A 159 8.49 0.47 -9.93
N ASP A 160 7.83 0.94 -8.87
CA ASP A 160 7.75 0.24 -7.60
C ASP A 160 6.63 -0.82 -7.58
N LEU A 161 5.68 -0.80 -8.53
CA LEU A 161 4.56 -1.76 -8.60
C LEU A 161 4.93 -3.08 -9.30
N PHE A 162 6.04 -3.09 -10.03
CA PHE A 162 6.47 -4.21 -10.89
C PHE A 162 7.91 -4.66 -10.59
N VAL A 163 8.43 -4.40 -9.39
CA VAL A 163 9.79 -4.81 -8.99
C VAL A 163 10.01 -6.31 -9.15
N PHE A 164 8.98 -7.13 -8.95
CA PHE A 164 9.01 -8.58 -9.17
C PHE A 164 9.40 -8.98 -10.60
N GLU A 165 9.13 -8.14 -11.61
CA GLU A 165 9.54 -8.41 -13.00
C GLU A 165 11.04 -8.17 -13.19
N ARG A 166 11.64 -7.21 -12.46
CA ARG A 166 13.07 -6.91 -12.52
C ARG A 166 13.92 -7.89 -11.71
N TYR A 167 13.33 -8.51 -10.68
CA TYR A 167 14.00 -9.45 -9.79
C TYR A 167 13.22 -10.78 -9.69
N PRO A 168 13.11 -11.55 -10.78
CA PRO A 168 12.32 -12.78 -10.82
C PRO A 168 12.84 -13.83 -9.82
N ASP A 169 14.15 -13.89 -9.59
CA ASP A 169 14.78 -14.84 -8.67
C ASP A 169 14.39 -14.63 -7.20
N LEU A 170 13.89 -13.44 -6.85
CA LEU A 170 13.45 -13.12 -5.50
C LEU A 170 12.01 -13.59 -5.21
N ASN A 171 11.28 -14.09 -6.22
CA ASN A 171 9.90 -14.58 -6.08
C ASN A 171 8.98 -13.63 -5.30
N LEU A 172 9.11 -12.33 -5.60
CA LEU A 172 8.40 -11.27 -4.91
C LEU A 172 6.88 -11.39 -5.15
N PRO A 173 6.05 -11.50 -4.09
CA PRO A 173 4.61 -11.48 -4.28
C PRO A 173 4.17 -10.08 -4.67
N ASN A 174 3.32 -9.98 -5.70
CA ASN A 174 2.76 -8.70 -6.17
C ASN A 174 1.70 -8.11 -5.21
N THR A 175 1.25 -8.88 -4.22
CA THR A 175 0.33 -8.45 -3.14
C THR A 175 0.79 -8.92 -1.76
N THR A 176 0.31 -8.23 -0.72
CA THR A 176 0.52 -8.59 0.70
C THR A 176 -0.60 -9.47 1.25
N ASN A 177 -1.19 -10.34 0.42
CA ASN A 177 -2.37 -11.14 0.81
C ASN A 177 -2.17 -11.93 2.10
N LEU A 178 -0.95 -12.43 2.34
CA LEU A 178 -0.60 -13.11 3.58
C LEU A 178 -0.84 -12.21 4.80
N LEU A 179 -0.25 -11.02 4.79
CA LEU A 179 -0.33 -10.08 5.91
C LEU A 179 -1.74 -9.49 6.09
N ASP A 180 -2.42 -9.18 4.97
CA ASP A 180 -3.82 -8.76 4.97
C ASP A 180 -4.73 -9.86 5.59
N GLY A 181 -4.55 -11.12 5.20
CA GLY A 181 -5.28 -12.28 5.75
C GLY A 181 -4.99 -12.48 7.24
N THR A 182 -3.72 -12.44 7.64
CA THR A 182 -3.32 -12.53 9.05
C THR A 182 -3.92 -11.41 9.89
N PHE A 183 -3.97 -10.17 9.37
CA PHE A 183 -4.65 -9.07 10.06
C PHE A 183 -6.15 -9.28 10.19
N SER A 184 -6.82 -9.79 9.15
CA SER A 184 -8.24 -10.11 9.20
C SER A 184 -8.55 -11.19 10.24
N ASP A 185 -7.77 -12.27 10.29
CA ASP A 185 -7.95 -13.33 11.27
C ASP A 185 -7.70 -12.87 12.70
N MET A 186 -6.60 -12.15 12.91
CA MET A 186 -6.27 -11.56 14.21
C MET A 186 -7.37 -10.60 14.71
N LYS A 187 -7.89 -9.73 13.82
CA LYS A 187 -9.00 -8.83 14.16
C LYS A 187 -10.29 -9.57 14.46
N ARG A 188 -10.57 -10.67 13.75
CA ARG A 188 -11.74 -11.52 14.00
C ARG A 188 -11.68 -12.14 15.40
N LEU A 189 -10.53 -12.69 15.80
CA LEU A 189 -10.34 -13.23 17.14
C LEU A 189 -10.44 -12.14 18.23
N LEU A 190 -9.85 -10.97 17.97
CA LEU A 190 -9.90 -9.85 18.91
C LEU A 190 -11.32 -9.30 19.08
N ALA A 191 -12.15 -9.34 18.03
CA ALA A 191 -13.55 -8.91 18.08
C ALA A 191 -14.37 -9.74 19.09
N CYS A 192 -14.02 -11.01 19.34
CA CYS A 192 -14.66 -11.80 20.40
C CYS A 192 -14.42 -11.24 21.82
N HIS A 193 -13.52 -10.25 21.98
CA HIS A 193 -13.12 -9.67 23.25
C HIS A 193 -13.25 -8.13 23.29
N HIS A 194 -14.43 -7.60 22.90
CA HIS A 194 -14.68 -6.16 22.77
C HIS A 194 -14.36 -5.30 24.02
N GLY A 195 -14.44 -5.86 25.24
CA GLY A 195 -14.17 -5.14 26.49
C GLY A 195 -12.68 -5.02 26.88
N MET A 196 -11.77 -5.51 26.05
CA MET A 196 -10.35 -5.58 26.40
C MET A 196 -9.69 -4.19 26.43
N ARG A 197 -9.00 -3.87 27.54
CA ARG A 197 -8.19 -2.65 27.65
C ARG A 197 -7.04 -2.67 26.64
N LYS A 198 -6.59 -1.49 26.20
CA LYS A 198 -5.52 -1.32 25.20
C LYS A 198 -4.29 -2.19 25.45
N GLY A 199 -3.73 -2.18 26.67
CA GLY A 199 -2.55 -2.98 27.00
C GLY A 199 -2.75 -4.49 26.80
N ASN A 200 -3.93 -4.99 27.16
CA ASN A 200 -4.28 -6.39 26.95
C ASN A 200 -4.49 -6.70 25.45
N LYS A 201 -5.07 -5.76 24.68
CA LYS A 201 -5.19 -5.90 23.22
C LYS A 201 -3.80 -6.03 22.59
N ILE A 202 -2.84 -5.19 22.98
CA ILE A 202 -1.47 -5.24 22.46
C ILE A 202 -0.80 -6.58 22.81
N ARG A 203 -0.91 -7.03 24.06
CA ARG A 203 -0.37 -8.32 24.50
C ARG A 203 -0.97 -9.48 23.71
N PHE A 204 -2.29 -9.50 23.53
CA PHE A 204 -2.98 -10.50 22.70
C PHE A 204 -2.41 -10.53 21.29
N ILE A 205 -2.19 -9.36 20.67
CA ILE A 205 -1.67 -9.27 19.30
C ILE A 205 -0.21 -9.75 19.25
N GLN A 206 0.62 -9.36 20.21
CA GLN A 206 2.00 -9.84 20.31
C GLN A 206 2.04 -11.36 20.47
N ASP A 207 1.19 -11.92 21.33
CA ASP A 207 1.08 -13.36 21.55
C ASP A 207 0.62 -14.06 20.26
N TYR A 208 -0.42 -13.55 19.58
CA TYR A 208 -0.93 -14.08 18.32
C TYR A 208 0.18 -14.22 17.25
N PHE A 209 1.03 -13.21 17.12
CA PHE A 209 2.15 -13.22 16.16
C PHE A 209 3.39 -13.99 16.67
N SER A 210 3.46 -14.32 17.96
CA SER A 210 4.55 -15.10 18.56
C SER A 210 4.29 -16.60 18.50
N VAL A 211 3.03 -17.03 18.37
CA VAL A 211 2.68 -18.44 18.19
C VAL A 211 3.32 -18.92 16.88
N LYS A 212 4.21 -19.91 17.00
CA LYS A 212 4.74 -20.64 15.85
C LYS A 212 3.53 -21.22 15.12
N ASN A 213 3.26 -20.76 13.90
CA ASN A 213 2.42 -21.53 13.00
C ASN A 213 3.09 -22.90 12.86
N SER A 214 2.48 -23.89 13.49
CA SER A 214 2.86 -25.30 13.52
C SER A 214 2.87 -25.91 12.12
#